data_AF-A0A818GUA3-F1
#
_entry.id   AF-A0A818GUA3-F1
#
_cell.length_a   1.000
_cell.length_b   1.000
_cell.length_c   1.000
_cell.angle_alpha   90.00
_cell.angle_beta   90.00
_cell.angle_gamma   90.00
#
_symmetry.space_group_name_H-M   'P 1'
#
loop_
_entity.id
_entity.type
_entity.pdbx_description
1 polymer ?
#
loop_
_entity_poly.entity_id
_entity_poly.type
_entity_poly.pdbx_seq_one_letter_code
_entity_poly.pdbx_strand_id
1 'polypeptide(L)'
;MQLSPGQKSNVTLQFRAPPDADPVLLPIFSGFISVTNSVNKQVVQVPYAGMVGDYKNARIIVQNNPSGIATRILNSNNVSISNTQEETLIASESIRIRLVTTWASRRVSAEVFPGESEISANSSASYGYVFDDSNDKPVVYTNLVRNAAVAGSHAQFYGISWSGQVSVSVRNGSLVGYETTSLPDGRYKIRFSALQHFGNPENPNDFDIYESPTFKLIRLPTTSQSPVTISEFTTLPPFTTTTTLPPFTTTTTPPPFTTTTTLP
;
A
#
# COMPACT_ATOMS: atom_id res chain seq x y z
N MET A 1 44.56 26.74 12.66
CA MET A 1 45.03 25.46 13.22
C MET A 1 46.11 24.91 12.30
N GLN A 2 47.20 24.39 12.86
CA GLN A 2 48.29 23.78 12.10
C GLN A 2 48.49 22.36 12.62
N LEU A 3 48.59 21.39 11.71
CA LEU A 3 48.81 19.98 12.02
C LEU A 3 50.14 19.54 11.43
N SER A 4 51.01 18.96 12.26
CA SER A 4 52.20 18.26 11.79
C SER A 4 51.83 16.89 11.22
N PRO A 5 52.70 16.27 10.40
CA PRO A 5 52.47 14.90 9.91
C PRO A 5 52.15 13.92 11.05
N GLY A 6 51.13 13.09 10.86
CA GLY A 6 50.66 12.12 11.86
C GLY A 6 49.85 12.69 13.03
N GLN A 7 49.73 14.02 13.16
CA GLN A 7 48.94 14.65 14.20
C GLN A 7 47.44 14.68 13.85
N LYS A 8 46.60 14.70 14.90
CA LYS A 8 45.15 14.86 14.81
C LYS A 8 44.73 16.04 15.69
N SER A 9 43.64 16.69 15.32
CA SER A 9 42.98 17.67 16.18
C SER A 9 41.47 17.57 16.01
N ASN A 10 40.75 17.81 17.10
CA ASN A 10 39.31 17.75 17.15
C ASN A 10 38.75 19.17 17.07
N VAL A 11 37.76 19.37 16.22
CA VAL A 11 37.00 20.62 16.12
C VAL A 11 35.55 20.29 16.46
N THR A 12 34.97 21.01 17.41
CA THR A 12 33.55 20.91 17.75
C THR A 12 32.80 22.05 17.07
N LEU A 13 31.83 21.70 16.24
CA LEU A 13 30.93 22.64 15.59
C LEU A 13 29.53 22.47 16.17
N GLN A 14 28.86 23.59 16.44
CA GLN A 14 27.47 23.59 16.86
C GLN A 14 26.61 24.12 15.71
N PHE A 15 25.71 23.28 15.23
CA PHE A 15 24.72 23.65 14.24
C PHE A 15 23.40 23.95 14.95
N ARG A 16 22.71 24.99 14.49
CA ARG A 16 21.34 25.29 14.91
C ARG A 16 20.43 25.08 13.71
N ALA A 17 19.32 24.41 13.95
CA ALA A 17 18.25 24.32 12.98
C ALA A 17 17.75 25.72 12.59
N PRO A 18 17.23 25.90 11.36
CA PRO A 18 16.50 27.12 11.01
C PRO A 18 15.38 27.40 12.03
N PRO A 19 15.21 28.64 12.51
CA PRO A 19 14.28 28.95 13.59
C PRO A 19 12.81 28.69 13.23
N ASP A 20 12.47 28.80 11.94
CA ASP A 20 11.10 28.64 11.42
C ASP A 20 10.83 27.24 10.86
N ALA A 21 11.70 26.27 11.16
CA ALA A 21 11.53 24.89 10.72
C ALA A 21 10.37 24.21 11.48
N ASP A 22 9.33 23.82 10.77
CA ASP A 22 8.21 23.06 11.35
C ASP A 22 8.67 21.62 11.67
N PRO A 23 8.77 21.22 12.96
CA PRO A 23 9.23 19.88 13.34
C PRO A 23 8.28 18.76 12.89
N VAL A 24 7.02 19.05 12.57
CA VAL A 24 6.06 18.06 12.06
C VAL A 24 6.41 17.63 10.64
N LEU A 25 7.00 18.53 9.85
CA LEU A 25 7.43 18.25 8.48
C LEU A 25 8.77 17.53 8.39
N LEU A 26 9.43 17.30 9.53
CA LEU A 26 10.72 16.63 9.64
C LEU A 26 11.79 17.20 8.67
N PRO A 27 11.97 18.54 8.59
CA PRO A 27 12.85 19.13 7.60
C PRO A 27 14.30 18.73 7.85
N ILE A 28 14.98 18.39 6.77
CA ILE A 28 16.41 18.09 6.76
C ILE A 28 17.15 19.39 6.48
N PHE A 29 18.14 19.70 7.32
CA PHE A 29 19.11 20.76 7.08
C PHE A 29 20.49 20.13 6.91
N SER A 30 21.22 20.54 5.88
CA SER A 30 22.49 19.92 5.51
C SER A 30 23.46 20.95 4.96
N GLY A 31 24.71 20.53 4.78
CA GLY A 31 25.75 21.35 4.18
C GLY A 31 27.10 20.63 4.18
N PHE A 32 28.16 21.41 4.03
CA PHE A 32 29.53 20.91 4.04
C PHE A 32 30.40 21.75 4.97
N ILE A 33 31.22 21.06 5.76
CA ILE A 33 32.34 21.67 6.47
C ILE A 33 33.52 21.64 5.52
N SER A 34 33.99 22.82 5.09
CA SER A 34 35.15 22.93 4.20
C SER A 34 36.40 23.29 4.99
N VAL A 35 37.45 22.48 4.85
CA VAL A 35 38.78 22.74 5.41
C VAL A 35 39.71 23.07 4.26
N THR A 36 40.17 24.32 4.22
CA THR A 36 41.09 24.80 3.19
C THR A 36 42.51 24.85 3.73
N ASN A 37 43.44 24.21 3.02
CA ASN A 37 44.86 24.36 3.26
C ASN A 37 45.30 25.78 2.88
N SER A 38 45.83 26.53 3.85
CA SER A 38 46.20 27.93 3.64
C SER A 38 47.33 28.14 2.63
N VAL A 39 48.21 27.13 2.45
CA VAL A 39 49.41 27.17 1.59
C VAL A 39 49.04 26.83 0.15
N ASN A 40 48.54 25.63 -0.10
CA ASN A 40 48.30 25.13 -1.46
C ASN A 40 46.84 25.25 -1.92
N LYS A 41 45.96 25.83 -1.10
CA LYS A 41 44.53 26.06 -1.37
C LYS A 41 43.71 24.78 -1.62
N GLN A 42 44.25 23.60 -1.34
CA GLN A 42 43.47 22.37 -1.39
C GLN A 42 42.33 22.41 -0.38
N VAL A 43 41.16 21.92 -0.79
CA VAL A 43 39.96 21.89 0.04
C VAL A 43 39.56 20.44 0.30
N VAL A 44 39.35 20.11 1.56
CA VAL A 44 38.70 18.86 1.99
C VAL A 44 37.31 19.23 2.51
N GLN A 45 36.30 18.46 2.12
CA GLN A 45 34.93 18.70 2.53
C GLN A 45 34.37 17.50 3.29
N VAL A 46 33.63 17.79 4.36
CA VAL A 46 32.89 16.79 5.13
C VAL A 46 31.40 17.17 5.08
N PRO A 47 30.53 16.34 4.48
CA PRO A 47 29.09 16.60 4.49
C PRO A 47 28.53 16.43 5.90
N TYR A 48 27.51 17.20 6.22
CA TYR A 48 26.68 17.00 7.41
C TYR A 48 25.20 17.11 7.04
N ALA A 49 24.35 16.43 7.80
CA ALA A 49 22.91 16.57 7.75
C ALA A 49 22.34 16.38 9.15
N GLY A 50 21.29 17.15 9.45
CA GLY A 50 20.47 17.03 10.64
C GLY A 50 19.00 17.15 10.27
N MET A 51 18.13 16.79 11.21
CA MET A 51 16.68 16.88 11.05
C MET A 51 16.11 17.64 12.24
N VAL A 52 15.06 18.43 11.99
CA VAL A 52 14.25 19.03 13.04
C VAL A 52 13.04 18.15 13.29
N GLY A 53 12.81 17.76 14.54
CA GLY A 53 11.65 16.95 14.94
C GLY A 53 12.00 15.57 15.48
N ASP A 54 10.97 14.76 15.68
CA ASP A 54 11.08 13.42 16.26
C ASP A 54 10.91 12.36 15.16
N TYR A 55 12.03 11.93 14.58
CA TYR A 55 12.01 10.90 13.55
C TYR A 55 11.56 9.55 14.08
N LYS A 56 11.76 9.24 15.37
CA LYS A 56 11.29 7.98 15.96
C LYS A 56 9.76 7.91 15.89
N ASN A 57 9.08 9.00 16.22
CA ASN A 57 7.62 9.10 16.25
C ASN A 57 7.00 9.65 14.95
N ALA A 58 7.77 9.70 13.85
CA ALA A 58 7.25 10.11 12.55
C ALA A 58 6.08 9.21 12.12
N ARG A 59 4.97 9.80 11.66
CA ARG A 59 3.85 9.05 11.08
C ARG A 59 4.30 8.35 9.81
N ILE A 60 4.15 7.02 9.79
CA ILE A 60 4.49 6.16 8.66
C ILE A 60 3.24 5.91 7.82
N ILE A 61 2.10 5.62 8.44
CA ILE A 61 0.85 5.32 7.73
C ILE A 61 0.13 6.62 7.43
N VAL A 62 -0.16 6.87 6.15
CA VAL A 62 -0.86 8.09 5.74
C VAL A 62 -2.34 7.94 6.02
N GLN A 63 -2.83 8.68 7.02
CA GLN A 63 -4.26 8.70 7.36
C GLN A 63 -4.99 9.84 6.70
N ASN A 64 -4.35 11.00 6.51
CA ASN A 64 -4.91 12.17 5.86
C ASN A 64 -3.84 12.80 4.96
N ASN A 65 -4.24 13.20 3.75
CA ASN A 65 -3.36 13.84 2.78
C ASN A 65 -4.18 14.86 1.99
N PRO A 66 -3.70 16.09 1.75
CA PRO A 66 -4.38 17.08 0.90
C PRO A 66 -4.77 16.56 -0.49
N SER A 67 -4.04 15.59 -1.06
CA SER A 67 -4.40 14.98 -2.35
C SER A 67 -5.54 13.94 -2.26
N GLY A 68 -6.03 13.63 -1.06
CA GLY A 68 -7.04 12.60 -0.81
C GLY A 68 -6.50 11.16 -0.84
N ILE A 69 -5.19 10.98 -1.04
CA ILE A 69 -4.56 9.65 -1.10
C ILE A 69 -4.10 9.25 0.30
N ALA A 70 -4.84 8.33 0.91
CA ALA A 70 -4.58 7.81 2.26
C ALA A 70 -4.87 6.31 2.35
N THR A 71 -4.41 5.68 3.43
CA THR A 71 -4.70 4.28 3.74
C THR A 71 -6.18 4.09 4.04
N ARG A 72 -6.87 3.25 3.25
CA ARG A 72 -8.33 3.08 3.28
C ARG A 72 -8.73 1.68 2.80
N ILE A 73 -9.91 1.24 3.23
CA ILE A 73 -10.64 0.15 2.58
C ILE A 73 -11.59 0.78 1.58
N LEU A 74 -11.66 0.22 0.38
CA LEU A 74 -12.51 0.64 -0.71
C LEU A 74 -13.44 -0.50 -1.11
N ASN A 75 -14.71 -0.16 -1.34
CA ASN A 75 -15.68 -1.09 -1.90
C ASN A 75 -15.43 -1.37 -3.39
N SER A 76 -16.27 -2.19 -4.00
CA SER A 76 -16.20 -2.59 -5.41
C SER A 76 -16.28 -1.43 -6.40
N ASN A 77 -16.87 -0.30 -5.99
CA ASN A 77 -16.96 0.93 -6.76
C ASN A 77 -15.75 1.87 -6.54
N ASN A 78 -14.71 1.43 -5.82
CA ASN A 78 -13.56 2.24 -5.41
C ASN A 78 -13.92 3.44 -4.52
N VAL A 79 -15.02 3.36 -3.78
CA VAL A 79 -15.39 4.37 -2.76
C VAL A 79 -14.82 3.93 -1.42
N SER A 80 -14.20 4.87 -0.70
CA SER A 80 -13.62 4.59 0.62
C SER A 80 -14.71 4.47 1.68
N ILE A 81 -14.64 3.43 2.51
CA ILE A 81 -15.55 3.31 3.65
C ILE A 81 -15.31 4.43 4.67
N SER A 82 -16.36 4.82 5.40
CA SER A 82 -16.32 5.95 6.34
C SER A 82 -16.90 5.58 7.72
N ASN A 83 -16.56 6.36 8.74
CA ASN A 83 -17.14 6.21 10.09
C ASN A 83 -18.55 6.81 10.21
N THR A 84 -18.99 7.60 9.22
CA THR A 84 -20.29 8.29 9.29
C THR A 84 -21.45 7.37 8.94
N GLN A 85 -21.20 6.34 8.14
CA GLN A 85 -22.19 5.33 7.78
C GLN A 85 -21.49 3.98 7.65
N GLU A 86 -21.99 2.98 8.36
CA GLU A 86 -21.48 1.61 8.20
C GLU A 86 -21.76 1.10 6.78
N GLU A 87 -20.69 0.72 6.08
CA GLU A 87 -20.79 0.12 4.76
C GLU A 87 -20.86 -1.40 4.84
N THR A 88 -21.63 -1.99 3.91
CA THR A 88 -21.65 -3.43 3.68
C THR A 88 -20.75 -3.75 2.50
N LEU A 89 -19.71 -4.53 2.75
CA LEU A 89 -18.80 -5.08 1.75
C LEU A 89 -19.20 -6.52 1.44
N ILE A 90 -19.22 -6.85 0.15
CA ILE A 90 -19.54 -8.19 -0.32
C ILE A 90 -18.23 -8.90 -0.66
N ALA A 91 -17.94 -10.01 0.02
CA ALA A 91 -16.68 -10.75 -0.11
C ALA A 91 -16.38 -11.25 -1.54
N SER A 92 -17.45 -11.54 -2.31
CA SER A 92 -17.34 -11.95 -3.72
C SER A 92 -17.16 -10.77 -4.68
N GLU A 93 -17.29 -9.54 -4.21
CA GLU A 93 -16.99 -8.35 -4.99
C GLU A 93 -15.55 -7.90 -4.74
N SER A 94 -14.97 -7.15 -5.67
CA SER A 94 -13.59 -6.67 -5.56
C SER A 94 -13.43 -5.64 -4.44
N ILE A 95 -13.22 -6.07 -3.20
CA ILE A 95 -12.81 -5.18 -2.10
C ILE A 95 -11.32 -4.87 -2.29
N ARG A 96 -10.97 -3.59 -2.19
CA ARG A 96 -9.60 -3.13 -2.33
C ARG A 96 -9.16 -2.46 -1.04
N ILE A 97 -7.93 -2.73 -0.64
CA ILE A 97 -7.27 -2.03 0.45
C ILE A 97 -6.15 -1.21 -0.17
N ARG A 98 -6.19 0.08 0.10
CA ARG A 98 -5.11 1.01 -0.23
C ARG A 98 -4.26 1.16 1.03
N LEU A 99 -2.98 0.80 0.94
CA LEU A 99 -1.98 1.06 1.97
C LEU A 99 -1.01 2.12 1.48
N VAL A 100 -0.89 3.21 2.22
CA VAL A 100 -0.06 4.37 1.89
C VAL A 100 0.91 4.64 3.03
N THR A 101 2.21 4.68 2.72
CA THR A 101 3.29 4.96 3.65
C THR A 101 4.11 6.17 3.21
N THR A 102 4.33 7.11 4.14
CA THR A 102 5.21 8.28 3.98
C THR A 102 6.69 7.91 4.13
N TRP A 103 6.96 6.91 4.97
CA TRP A 103 8.31 6.44 5.27
C TRP A 103 8.42 4.93 5.07
N ALA A 104 9.64 4.47 4.87
CA ALA A 104 9.91 3.04 4.86
C ALA A 104 9.77 2.48 6.28
N SER A 105 9.25 1.26 6.40
CA SER A 105 9.17 0.54 7.66
C SER A 105 9.74 -0.86 7.52
N ARG A 106 10.45 -1.32 8.55
CA ARG A 106 11.00 -2.68 8.59
C ARG A 106 9.91 -3.74 8.70
N ARG A 107 8.72 -3.40 9.21
CA ARG A 107 7.60 -4.33 9.35
C ARG A 107 6.29 -3.58 9.18
N VAL A 108 5.46 -4.05 8.24
CA VAL A 108 4.10 -3.55 8.05
C VAL A 108 3.14 -4.73 8.00
N SER A 109 2.02 -4.64 8.71
CA SER A 109 0.97 -5.65 8.66
C SER A 109 -0.42 -5.03 8.56
N ALA A 110 -1.37 -5.82 8.05
CA ALA A 110 -2.79 -5.54 8.14
C ALA A 110 -3.50 -6.75 8.77
N GLU A 111 -4.22 -6.52 9.86
CA GLU A 111 -4.88 -7.56 10.66
C GLU A 111 -6.36 -7.26 10.82
N VAL A 112 -7.19 -8.30 10.82
CA VAL A 112 -8.64 -8.17 10.93
C VAL A 112 -9.08 -8.45 12.36
N PHE A 113 -9.91 -7.56 12.91
CA PHE A 113 -10.47 -7.64 14.25
C PHE A 113 -12.01 -7.59 14.20
N PRO A 114 -12.69 -8.08 15.25
CA PRO A 114 -14.13 -7.86 15.42
C PRO A 114 -14.47 -6.36 15.43
N GLY A 115 -15.60 -6.00 14.80
CA GLY A 115 -16.03 -4.61 14.63
C GLY A 115 -16.31 -3.85 15.93
N GLU A 116 -16.67 -4.55 17.00
CA GLU A 116 -16.95 -3.97 18.32
C GLU A 116 -15.73 -3.90 19.24
N SER A 117 -14.59 -4.47 18.84
CA SER A 117 -13.42 -4.51 19.72
C SER A 117 -12.80 -3.12 19.89
N GLU A 118 -12.61 -2.67 21.14
CA GLU A 118 -11.56 -1.69 21.43
C GLU A 118 -10.22 -2.38 21.17
N ILE A 119 -9.63 -2.09 20.02
CA ILE A 119 -8.36 -2.70 19.69
C ILE A 119 -7.29 -1.94 20.48
N SER A 120 -6.74 -2.55 21.53
CA SER A 120 -5.53 -2.06 22.20
C SER A 120 -4.30 -2.77 21.63
N ALA A 121 -3.10 -2.29 21.96
CA ALA A 121 -1.84 -2.98 21.68
C ALA A 121 -1.82 -4.45 22.17
N ASN A 122 -2.73 -4.81 23.10
CA ASN A 122 -2.83 -6.13 23.74
C ASN A 122 -4.17 -6.86 23.45
N SER A 123 -5.02 -6.36 22.53
CA SER A 123 -6.33 -6.98 22.28
C SER A 123 -6.19 -8.41 21.74
N SER A 124 -6.80 -9.38 22.41
CA SER A 124 -6.47 -10.80 22.29
C SER A 124 -7.26 -11.60 21.23
N ALA A 125 -7.85 -10.97 20.19
CA ALA A 125 -8.56 -11.74 19.17
C ALA A 125 -8.51 -11.11 17.78
N SER A 126 -7.31 -10.98 17.22
CA SER A 126 -7.16 -10.85 15.76
C SER A 126 -7.68 -12.14 15.11
N TYR A 127 -8.50 -12.03 14.07
CA TYR A 127 -8.87 -13.17 13.23
C TYR A 127 -7.71 -13.64 12.35
N GLY A 128 -6.66 -12.83 12.23
CA GLY A 128 -5.49 -13.08 11.40
C GLY A 128 -5.14 -11.90 10.50
N TYR A 129 -4.09 -12.09 9.71
CA TYR A 129 -3.63 -11.11 8.76
C TYR A 129 -4.51 -11.12 7.51
N VAL A 130 -4.80 -9.95 6.95
CA VAL A 130 -5.45 -9.81 5.65
C VAL A 130 -4.72 -10.66 4.62
N PHE A 131 -5.44 -11.44 3.82
CA PHE A 131 -4.89 -12.19 2.70
C PHE A 131 -5.01 -11.39 1.40
N ASP A 132 -3.89 -11.11 0.73
CA ASP A 132 -3.87 -10.40 -0.54
C ASP A 132 -4.10 -11.38 -1.69
N ASP A 133 -5.32 -11.41 -2.21
CA ASP A 133 -5.72 -12.34 -3.27
C ASP A 133 -4.90 -12.15 -4.56
N SER A 134 -4.40 -10.94 -4.81
CA SER A 134 -3.63 -10.63 -6.03
C SER A 134 -2.20 -11.15 -5.98
N ASN A 135 -1.64 -11.25 -4.79
CA ASN A 135 -0.26 -11.69 -4.57
C ASN A 135 -0.17 -13.06 -3.88
N ASP A 136 -1.31 -13.70 -3.63
CA ASP A 136 -1.46 -14.99 -2.93
C ASP A 136 -0.63 -15.04 -1.64
N LYS A 137 -0.72 -14.02 -0.79
CA LYS A 137 0.07 -13.97 0.45
C LYS A 137 -0.60 -13.08 1.49
N PRO A 138 -0.37 -13.33 2.80
CA PRO A 138 -0.85 -12.40 3.80
C PRO A 138 -0.10 -11.06 3.76
N VAL A 139 -0.79 -10.01 4.19
CA VAL A 139 -0.26 -8.65 4.32
C VAL A 139 0.61 -8.56 5.57
N VAL A 140 1.82 -9.12 5.45
CA VAL A 140 2.93 -9.00 6.40
C VAL A 140 4.19 -8.72 5.59
N TYR A 141 4.51 -7.44 5.44
CA TYR A 141 5.66 -6.99 4.67
C TYR A 141 6.85 -6.74 5.59
N THR A 142 8.02 -7.19 5.14
CA THR A 142 9.31 -6.81 5.71
C THR A 142 9.97 -5.78 4.79
N ASN A 143 10.56 -4.75 5.39
CA ASN A 143 11.26 -3.67 4.67
C ASN A 143 10.41 -3.00 3.57
N LEU A 144 9.14 -2.69 3.89
CA LEU A 144 8.27 -1.96 2.98
C LEU A 144 8.84 -0.54 2.79
N VAL A 145 9.17 -0.19 1.54
CA VAL A 145 9.65 1.16 1.22
C VAL A 145 8.53 2.19 1.29
N ARG A 146 8.86 3.48 1.30
CA ARG A 146 7.86 4.54 1.19
C ARG A 146 7.15 4.45 -0.17
N ASN A 147 5.91 4.90 -0.24
CA ASN A 147 5.30 5.14 -1.54
C ASN A 147 6.04 6.29 -2.23
N ALA A 148 6.46 6.04 -3.46
CA ALA A 148 7.07 7.05 -4.33
C ALA A 148 6.32 7.04 -5.65
N ALA A 149 6.00 8.22 -6.17
CA ALA A 149 5.56 8.35 -7.55
C ALA A 149 6.73 7.95 -8.45
N VAL A 150 6.55 6.93 -9.29
CA VAL A 150 7.50 6.62 -10.36
C VAL A 150 7.14 7.49 -11.56
N ALA A 151 8.12 8.08 -12.24
CA ALA A 151 7.87 8.84 -13.46
C ALA A 151 7.06 7.98 -14.46
N GLY A 152 5.86 8.43 -14.82
CA GLY A 152 4.93 7.69 -15.70
C GLY A 152 3.96 6.72 -15.00
N SER A 153 4.03 6.54 -13.68
CA SER A 153 3.09 5.71 -12.90
C SER A 153 2.47 6.49 -11.74
N HIS A 154 1.14 6.43 -11.64
CA HIS A 154 0.35 7.10 -10.63
C HIS A 154 0.12 6.26 -9.36
N ALA A 155 0.73 5.06 -9.25
CA ALA A 155 0.50 4.20 -8.09
C ALA A 155 1.25 4.72 -6.85
N GLN A 156 0.67 5.72 -6.19
CA GLN A 156 1.14 6.32 -4.94
C GLN A 156 0.78 5.46 -3.71
N PHE A 157 0.49 4.17 -3.90
CA PHE A 157 -0.01 3.28 -2.86
C PHE A 157 0.25 1.81 -3.19
N TYR A 158 0.23 0.96 -2.15
CA TYR A 158 0.14 -0.48 -2.27
C TYR A 158 -1.33 -0.88 -2.36
N GLY A 159 -1.73 -1.44 -3.50
CA GLY A 159 -3.08 -1.96 -3.72
C GLY A 159 -3.13 -3.44 -3.33
N ILE A 160 -4.01 -3.76 -2.39
CA ILE A 160 -4.25 -5.11 -1.90
C ILE A 160 -5.68 -5.48 -2.33
N SER A 161 -5.85 -6.60 -3.01
CA SER A 161 -7.19 -7.13 -3.30
C SER A 161 -7.57 -8.10 -2.18
N TRP A 162 -8.79 -7.99 -1.68
CA TRP A 162 -9.21 -8.77 -0.52
C TRP A 162 -10.61 -9.34 -0.69
N SER A 163 -10.78 -10.63 -0.40
CA SER A 163 -12.03 -11.38 -0.54
C SER A 163 -12.64 -11.77 0.82
N GLY A 164 -12.25 -11.05 1.88
CA GLY A 164 -12.64 -11.40 3.25
C GLY A 164 -11.89 -12.63 3.80
N GLN A 165 -10.74 -12.97 3.22
CA GLN A 165 -9.88 -14.06 3.70
C GLN A 165 -8.79 -13.55 4.65
N VAL A 166 -8.49 -14.35 5.67
CA VAL A 166 -7.40 -14.10 6.61
C VAL A 166 -6.45 -15.29 6.67
N SER A 167 -5.22 -15.03 7.11
CA SER A 167 -4.22 -16.06 7.41
C SER A 167 -3.74 -15.93 8.84
N VAL A 168 -3.61 -17.07 9.53
CA VAL A 168 -3.23 -17.16 10.95
C VAL A 168 -1.79 -17.65 11.16
N SER A 169 -1.09 -18.07 10.10
CA SER A 169 0.23 -18.70 10.21
C SER A 169 1.35 -17.72 9.89
N VAL A 170 1.70 -16.88 10.87
CA VAL A 170 2.89 -16.02 10.80
C VAL A 170 3.70 -16.21 12.08
N ARG A 171 4.93 -16.75 11.95
CA ARG A 171 5.82 -16.96 13.10
C ARG A 171 6.90 -15.87 13.08
N ASN A 172 7.02 -15.10 14.15
CA ASN A 172 8.03 -14.04 14.30
C ASN A 172 8.04 -13.01 13.15
N GLY A 173 6.87 -12.67 12.61
CA GLY A 173 6.76 -11.72 11.49
C GLY A 173 7.28 -12.25 10.15
N SER A 174 7.54 -13.57 10.04
CA SER A 174 7.95 -14.24 8.82
C SER A 174 6.94 -15.34 8.45
N LEU A 175 6.69 -15.50 7.15
CA LEU A 175 5.75 -16.49 6.62
C LEU A 175 6.34 -17.89 6.79
N VAL A 176 5.63 -18.80 7.46
CA VAL A 176 6.02 -20.21 7.62
C VAL A 176 4.83 -21.08 7.26
N GLY A 177 4.54 -21.18 5.97
CA GLY A 177 3.27 -21.72 5.47
C GLY A 177 2.09 -20.82 5.84
N TYR A 178 1.06 -20.74 5.00
CA TYR A 178 -0.16 -20.05 5.36
C TYR A 178 -1.37 -20.89 4.98
N GLU A 179 -2.31 -20.98 5.92
CA GLU A 179 -3.67 -21.43 5.65
C GLU A 179 -4.57 -20.22 5.60
N THR A 180 -5.44 -20.18 4.59
CA THR A 180 -6.43 -19.13 4.47
C THR A 180 -7.75 -19.59 5.06
N THR A 181 -8.40 -18.72 5.82
CA THR A 181 -9.75 -18.93 6.32
C THR A 181 -10.62 -17.79 5.84
N SER A 182 -11.79 -18.16 5.33
CA SER A 182 -12.83 -17.20 4.94
C SER A 182 -13.52 -16.67 6.20
N LEU A 183 -13.52 -15.35 6.40
CA LEU A 183 -14.30 -14.75 7.47
C LEU A 183 -15.81 -14.95 7.21
N PRO A 184 -16.60 -15.29 8.24
CA PRO A 184 -18.05 -15.37 8.11
C PRO A 184 -18.69 -13.99 7.91
N ASP A 185 -20.00 -13.97 7.74
CA ASP A 185 -20.77 -12.72 7.77
C ASP A 185 -20.65 -12.07 9.16
N GLY A 186 -20.35 -10.79 9.21
CA GLY A 186 -20.09 -10.13 10.48
C GLY A 186 -19.62 -8.68 10.35
N ARG A 187 -19.36 -8.05 11.51
CA ARG A 187 -18.80 -6.70 11.60
C ARG A 187 -17.31 -6.80 11.89
N TYR A 188 -16.51 -6.04 11.16
CA TYR A 188 -15.06 -6.11 11.19
C TYR A 188 -14.43 -4.72 11.14
N LYS A 189 -13.17 -4.66 11.57
CA LYS A 189 -12.26 -3.54 11.32
C LYS A 189 -10.87 -4.09 10.97
N ILE A 190 -10.11 -3.33 10.21
CA ILE A 190 -8.73 -3.68 9.86
C ILE A 190 -7.78 -2.73 10.57
N ARG A 191 -6.81 -3.29 11.31
CA ARG A 191 -5.69 -2.56 11.87
C ARG A 191 -4.50 -2.67 10.93
N PHE A 192 -3.95 -1.52 10.57
CA PHE A 192 -2.66 -1.39 9.91
C PHE A 192 -1.61 -1.02 10.94
N SER A 193 -0.52 -1.77 10.97
CA SER A 193 0.58 -1.57 11.91
C SER A 193 1.87 -1.40 11.14
N ALA A 194 2.59 -0.31 11.37
CA ALA A 194 3.92 -0.08 10.79
C ALA A 194 4.95 0.16 11.89
N LEU A 195 6.02 -0.63 11.94
CA LEU A 195 7.06 -0.48 12.95
C LEU A 195 7.74 0.87 12.78
N GLN A 196 7.75 1.67 13.85
CA GLN A 196 8.38 2.99 13.90
C GLN A 196 9.88 2.92 13.64
N HIS A 197 10.46 4.07 13.29
CA HIS A 197 11.90 4.19 13.13
C HIS A 197 12.62 3.86 14.44
N PHE A 198 13.62 2.97 14.38
CA PHE A 198 14.33 2.44 15.55
C PHE A 198 13.47 1.65 16.56
N GLY A 199 12.21 1.34 16.24
CA GLY A 199 11.31 0.59 17.11
C GLY A 199 11.72 -0.88 17.33
N ASN A 200 11.32 -1.48 18.44
CA ASN A 200 11.46 -2.91 18.67
C ASN A 200 10.21 -3.66 18.18
N PRO A 201 10.31 -4.62 17.22
CA PRO A 201 9.15 -5.37 16.74
C PRO A 201 8.45 -6.21 17.81
N GLU A 202 9.11 -6.47 18.94
CA GLU A 202 8.54 -7.18 20.09
C GLU A 202 7.81 -6.25 21.07
N ASN A 203 7.89 -4.93 20.85
CA ASN A 203 7.21 -3.93 21.66
C ASN A 203 6.03 -3.34 20.88
N PRO A 204 4.77 -3.62 21.27
CA PRO A 204 3.61 -3.17 20.50
C PRO A 204 3.43 -1.64 20.52
N ASN A 205 4.06 -0.92 21.46
CA ASN A 205 4.04 0.54 21.51
C ASN A 205 4.96 1.21 20.48
N ASP A 206 5.86 0.44 19.84
CA ASP A 206 6.78 0.96 18.82
C ASP A 206 6.18 0.89 17.41
N PHE A 207 4.85 0.79 17.28
CA PHE A 207 4.15 0.76 16.00
C PHE A 207 3.31 2.03 15.79
N ASP A 208 3.38 2.58 14.58
CA ASP A 208 2.38 3.53 14.08
C ASP A 208 1.15 2.73 13.64
N ILE A 209 0.01 3.01 14.29
CA ILE A 209 -1.24 2.27 14.12
C ILE A 209 -2.27 3.15 13.42
N TYR A 210 -2.96 2.56 12.45
CA TYR A 210 -4.17 3.09 11.86
C TYR A 210 -5.25 2.00 11.87
N GLU A 211 -6.47 2.37 12.27
CA GLU A 211 -7.61 1.46 12.28
C GLU A 211 -8.66 1.97 11.29
N SER A 212 -9.17 1.06 10.47
CA SER A 212 -10.25 1.38 9.55
C SER A 212 -11.54 1.70 10.30
N PRO A 213 -12.49 2.38 9.64
CA PRO A 213 -13.89 2.31 10.05
C PRO A 213 -14.38 0.87 10.19
N THR A 214 -15.39 0.67 11.05
CA THR A 214 -16.12 -0.58 11.12
C THR A 214 -16.95 -0.77 9.86
N PHE A 215 -16.95 -1.98 9.31
CA PHE A 215 -17.76 -2.37 8.16
C PHE A 215 -18.40 -3.73 8.38
N LYS A 216 -19.50 -3.99 7.67
CA LYS A 216 -20.13 -5.30 7.61
C LYS A 216 -19.60 -6.06 6.41
N LEU A 217 -19.12 -7.29 6.60
CA LEU A 217 -18.78 -8.21 5.52
C LEU A 217 -19.93 -9.21 5.35
N ILE A 218 -20.36 -9.45 4.12
CA ILE A 218 -21.33 -10.50 3.78
C ILE A 218 -20.83 -11.37 2.62
N ARG A 219 -21.19 -12.64 2.64
CA ARG A 219 -20.96 -13.59 1.55
C ARG A 219 -22.29 -13.89 0.87
N LEU A 220 -22.42 -13.49 -0.39
CA LEU A 220 -23.55 -13.91 -1.19
C LEU A 220 -23.45 -15.42 -1.44
N PRO A 221 -24.55 -16.17 -1.39
CA PRO A 221 -24.53 -17.58 -1.74
C PRO A 221 -24.04 -17.72 -3.18
N THR A 222 -23.01 -18.53 -3.39
CA THR A 222 -22.64 -18.96 -4.74
C THR A 222 -23.86 -19.65 -5.33
N THR A 223 -24.46 -19.08 -6.38
CA THR A 223 -25.44 -19.80 -7.18
C THR A 223 -24.74 -21.01 -7.78
N SER A 224 -24.87 -22.15 -7.10
CA SER A 224 -24.56 -23.45 -7.68
C SER A 224 -25.50 -23.61 -8.87
N GLN A 225 -25.00 -23.41 -10.08
CA GLN A 225 -25.70 -23.89 -11.25
C GLN A 225 -25.78 -25.40 -11.09
N SER A 226 -26.95 -25.91 -10.68
CA SER A 226 -27.27 -27.31 -10.90
C SER A 226 -27.02 -27.61 -12.38
N PRO A 227 -26.38 -28.74 -12.74
CA PRO A 227 -26.24 -29.10 -14.13
C PRO A 227 -27.64 -29.13 -14.75
N VAL A 228 -27.86 -28.33 -15.79
CA VAL A 228 -29.06 -28.44 -16.61
C VAL A 228 -29.07 -29.86 -17.15
N THR A 229 -29.90 -30.73 -16.60
CA THR A 229 -30.21 -32.01 -17.24
C THR A 229 -30.96 -31.66 -18.53
N ILE A 230 -30.26 -31.72 -19.65
CA ILE A 230 -30.90 -31.64 -20.97
C ILE A 230 -31.63 -32.96 -21.17
N SER A 231 -32.89 -33.01 -20.73
CA SER A 231 -33.79 -34.11 -21.09
C SER A 231 -34.37 -33.83 -22.48
N GLU A 232 -34.05 -34.73 -23.40
CA GLU A 232 -34.77 -35.07 -24.64
C GLU A 232 -34.87 -33.98 -25.73
N PHE A 233 -33.97 -34.07 -26.71
CA PHE A 233 -34.25 -33.59 -28.06
C PHE A 233 -35.23 -34.55 -28.74
N THR A 234 -36.50 -34.15 -28.87
CA THR A 234 -37.41 -34.77 -29.84
C THR A 234 -36.97 -34.37 -31.25
N THR A 235 -36.92 -35.35 -32.15
CA THR A 235 -36.42 -35.23 -33.52
C THR A 235 -37.11 -34.13 -34.32
N LEU A 236 -36.34 -33.15 -34.79
CA LEU A 236 -36.79 -32.18 -35.79
C LEU A 236 -36.85 -32.84 -37.19
N PRO A 237 -37.83 -32.48 -38.03
CA PRO A 237 -37.93 -32.99 -39.39
C PRO A 237 -36.79 -32.46 -40.30
N PRO A 238 -36.47 -33.16 -41.39
CA PRO A 238 -35.36 -32.79 -42.26
C PRO A 238 -35.64 -31.47 -43.00
N PHE A 239 -34.72 -30.52 -42.88
CA PHE A 239 -34.68 -29.31 -43.69
C PHE A 239 -34.17 -29.62 -45.10
N THR A 240 -34.89 -29.18 -46.13
CA THR A 240 -34.44 -29.17 -47.52
C THR A 240 -33.59 -27.93 -47.76
N THR A 241 -32.34 -28.13 -48.17
CA THR A 241 -31.38 -27.07 -48.50
C THR A 241 -31.58 -26.60 -49.94
N THR A 242 -31.94 -25.34 -50.12
CA THR A 242 -31.64 -24.62 -51.37
C THR A 242 -31.42 -23.15 -51.07
N THR A 243 -30.16 -22.75 -50.91
CA THR A 243 -29.79 -21.33 -50.90
C THR A 243 -28.48 -21.14 -51.66
N THR A 244 -28.59 -20.55 -52.85
CA THR A 244 -27.50 -20.02 -53.65
C THR A 244 -26.91 -18.78 -52.98
N LEU A 245 -25.60 -18.80 -52.69
CA LEU A 245 -24.84 -17.66 -52.19
C LEU A 245 -24.53 -16.66 -53.33
N PRO A 246 -24.76 -15.35 -53.14
CA PRO A 246 -24.20 -14.34 -54.03
C PRO A 246 -22.71 -14.07 -53.71
N PRO A 247 -21.93 -13.59 -54.70
CA PRO A 247 -20.48 -13.41 -54.55
C PRO A 247 -20.11 -12.19 -53.72
N PHE A 248 -19.06 -12.34 -52.91
CA PHE A 248 -18.40 -11.28 -52.16
C PHE A 248 -17.67 -10.31 -53.10
N THR A 249 -17.84 -9.00 -52.86
CA THR A 249 -16.97 -7.96 -53.41
C THR A 249 -16.10 -7.40 -52.29
N THR A 250 -14.79 -7.46 -52.48
CA THR A 250 -13.78 -6.85 -51.60
C THR A 250 -13.44 -5.47 -52.13
N THR A 251 -13.61 -4.43 -51.32
CA THR A 251 -13.08 -3.10 -51.65
C THR A 251 -12.20 -2.64 -50.49
N THR A 252 -10.90 -2.69 -50.74
CA THR A 252 -9.84 -2.21 -49.86
C THR A 252 -9.49 -0.77 -50.22
N THR A 253 -9.69 0.18 -49.30
CA THR A 253 -8.92 1.43 -49.31
C THR A 253 -8.89 2.02 -47.90
N PRO A 254 -7.73 2.10 -47.22
CA PRO A 254 -7.62 2.79 -45.96
C PRO A 254 -7.47 4.31 -46.19
N PRO A 255 -8.02 5.16 -45.31
CA PRO A 255 -7.91 6.62 -45.43
C PRO A 255 -6.52 7.13 -45.02
N PRO A 256 -6.08 8.29 -45.54
CA PRO A 256 -4.79 8.87 -45.22
C PRO A 256 -4.78 9.55 -43.83
N PHE A 257 -3.69 9.35 -43.09
CA PHE A 257 -3.38 10.04 -41.84
C PHE A 257 -2.82 11.44 -42.13
N THR A 258 -3.33 12.45 -41.44
CA THR A 258 -2.75 13.80 -41.37
C THR A 258 -2.26 14.06 -39.95
N THR A 259 -0.98 14.41 -39.81
CA THR A 259 -0.36 14.85 -38.57
C THR A 259 -0.24 16.37 -38.57
N THR A 260 -0.80 17.03 -37.55
CA THR A 260 -0.60 18.46 -37.30
C THR A 260 0.11 18.60 -35.97
N THR A 261 1.35 19.09 -36.01
CA THR A 261 2.16 19.38 -34.83
C THR A 261 2.03 20.87 -34.52
N THR A 262 1.52 21.20 -33.33
CA THR A 262 1.63 22.54 -32.76
C THR A 262 2.18 22.41 -31.34
N LEU A 263 3.42 22.87 -31.13
CA LEU A 263 4.01 23.06 -29.81
C LEU A 263 3.53 24.37 -29.19
N PRO A 264 3.30 24.40 -27.87
CA PRO A 264 3.75 25.47 -26.98
C PRO A 264 5.09 25.15 -26.32
#